data_AF-C4JKS6-F1
#
_entry.id   AF-C4JKS6-F1
#
_cell.length_a   1.000
_cell.length_b   1.000
_cell.length_c   1.000
_cell.angle_alpha   90.00
_cell.angle_beta   90.00
_cell.angle_gamma   90.00
#
_symmetry.space_group_name_H-M   'P 1'
#
loop_
_entity.id
_entity.type
_entity.pdbx_description
1 polymer ?
#
loop_
_entity_poly.entity_id
_entity_poly.type
_entity_poly.pdbx_seq_one_letter_code
_entity_poly.pdbx_strand_id
1 'polypeptide(L)'
;MTVRTLAIRFTDLALMLESSCAEPKPGSDWVRPQPTGKGRILRGVGVTVEKLSEHEEDHFVWDSIENTFGIQSPRRSFNVLLCEVGGEYGIQGVPFLISVHLVLSPYTKVEESFNIQAVHDILRYGIPSKNIPKELRENYDHFTFPGAVPRTFVGALLLAGVARPLIWINAKLQSQLLVRGILGAFNAVALMFYARAVRRAFGKEAGVWYILLQASQFHVIYYASRTLPNMFAFGIMFRSEIALLLGTITVYHWLQGNISIRREIVPAGVSGVLIALLVSVPIDSFFWQRFPLWPELSAFFYNVVSGKASDWGVHPWHFYLTSAIPRLLLNPLAYIVAIPMSFVPARRHAALSLLTPSLAFIALIKNPHGTDSCQSLLSSLP
;
A
#
# COMPACT_ATOMS: atom_id res chain seq x y z
N MET A 1 0.42 -5.45 -36.28
CA MET A 1 1.50 -6.14 -35.54
C MET A 1 1.25 -5.88 -34.06
N THR A 2 0.75 -6.90 -33.37
CA THR A 2 -0.16 -6.82 -32.22
C THR A 2 0.60 -6.62 -30.90
N VAL A 3 -0.07 -5.99 -29.93
CA VAL A 3 0.32 -5.59 -28.55
C VAL A 3 0.93 -6.72 -27.68
N ARG A 4 1.21 -7.91 -28.21
CA ARG A 4 1.81 -9.04 -27.50
C ARG A 4 3.34 -8.96 -27.31
N THR A 5 4.06 -8.11 -28.03
CA THR A 5 5.53 -8.19 -28.05
C THR A 5 6.26 -7.26 -27.06
N LEU A 6 5.55 -6.39 -26.33
CA LEU A 6 6.17 -5.56 -25.28
C LEU A 6 6.08 -6.16 -23.86
N ALA A 7 5.43 -7.31 -23.71
CA ALA A 7 5.31 -8.07 -22.46
C ALA A 7 6.50 -9.04 -22.23
N ILE A 8 7.63 -8.79 -22.89
CA ILE A 8 8.85 -9.59 -22.72
C ILE A 8 9.52 -9.13 -21.41
N ARG A 9 9.20 -9.88 -20.34
CA ARG A 9 10.12 -10.36 -19.29
C ARG A 9 10.49 -9.39 -18.16
N PHE A 10 9.48 -8.95 -17.40
CA PHE A 10 9.67 -8.63 -15.97
C PHE A 10 9.70 -9.90 -15.09
N THR A 11 9.09 -10.99 -15.57
CA THR A 11 9.08 -12.32 -14.93
C THR A 11 10.45 -12.98 -14.89
N ASP A 12 11.31 -12.69 -15.87
CA ASP A 12 12.63 -13.35 -15.95
C ASP A 12 13.68 -12.72 -15.05
N LEU A 13 13.54 -11.43 -14.73
CA LEU A 13 14.41 -10.77 -13.76
C LEU A 13 14.13 -11.28 -12.33
N ALA A 14 12.89 -11.72 -12.06
CA ALA A 14 12.53 -12.38 -10.82
C ALA A 14 13.02 -13.84 -10.77
N LEU A 15 12.97 -14.57 -11.89
CA LEU A 15 13.49 -15.94 -11.99
C LEU A 15 15.04 -16.01 -11.95
N MET A 16 15.75 -14.98 -12.42
CA MET A 16 17.21 -14.92 -12.31
C MET A 16 17.69 -14.82 -10.85
N LEU A 17 16.91 -14.15 -9.98
CA LEU A 17 17.23 -14.01 -8.56
C LEU A 17 16.89 -15.26 -7.72
N GLU A 18 16.03 -16.15 -8.21
CA GLU A 18 15.72 -17.44 -7.56
C GLU A 18 16.78 -18.52 -7.77
N SER A 19 17.63 -18.40 -8.80
CA SER A 19 18.65 -19.41 -9.13
C SER A 19 19.84 -19.48 -8.17
N SER A 20 19.97 -18.55 -7.21
CA SER A 20 21.08 -18.52 -6.24
C SER A 20 20.77 -19.17 -4.87
N CYS A 21 19.57 -19.74 -4.70
CA CYS A 21 19.16 -20.40 -3.45
C CYS A 21 18.71 -21.84 -3.74
N ALA A 22 19.63 -22.69 -4.20
CA ALA A 22 19.38 -24.13 -4.32
C ALA A 22 20.29 -24.89 -3.35
N GLU A 23 19.68 -25.49 -2.32
CA GLU A 23 20.28 -26.52 -1.47
C GLU A 23 19.38 -27.77 -1.40
N PRO A 24 19.94 -28.94 -1.04
CA PRO A 24 19.78 -30.16 -1.83
C PRO A 24 18.62 -31.04 -1.38
N LYS A 25 18.11 -31.85 -2.32
CA LYS A 25 17.13 -32.91 -2.08
C LYS A 25 17.79 -34.11 -1.40
N PRO A 26 17.19 -34.70 -0.34
CA PRO A 26 17.54 -36.04 0.09
C PRO A 26 16.43 -37.04 -0.28
N GLY A 27 16.85 -38.14 -0.89
CA GLY A 27 16.11 -39.39 -0.92
C GLY A 27 17.12 -40.54 -1.05
N SER A 28 17.16 -41.42 -0.04
CA SER A 28 17.32 -42.88 -0.13
C SER A 28 17.80 -43.46 1.21
N ASP A 29 16.99 -44.39 1.73
CA ASP A 29 17.28 -45.52 2.64
C ASP A 29 17.96 -45.27 3.99
N TRP A 30 17.31 -45.70 5.10
CA TRP A 30 17.78 -46.73 6.06
C TRP A 30 16.62 -47.15 7.01
N VAL A 31 16.71 -48.39 7.51
CA VAL A 31 15.72 -49.28 8.16
C VAL A 31 15.21 -48.86 9.58
N ARG A 32 13.97 -49.29 9.91
CA ARG A 32 13.19 -49.34 11.20
C ARG A 32 13.94 -49.97 12.43
N PRO A 33 13.36 -50.17 13.65
CA PRO A 33 12.23 -49.56 14.43
C PRO A 33 12.53 -49.34 15.96
N GLN A 34 11.59 -48.78 16.75
CA GLN A 34 11.00 -49.36 18.00
C GLN A 34 10.11 -48.33 18.76
N PRO A 35 8.95 -48.73 19.32
CA PRO A 35 8.04 -47.86 20.06
C PRO A 35 8.16 -48.01 21.58
N THR A 36 8.15 -46.91 22.33
CA THR A 36 8.03 -46.94 23.80
C THR A 36 6.69 -46.39 24.25
N GLY A 37 5.78 -47.33 24.53
CA GLY A 37 4.94 -47.36 25.74
C GLY A 37 3.89 -46.26 25.97
N LYS A 38 2.62 -46.60 25.74
CA LYS A 38 1.61 -46.91 26.78
C LYS A 38 0.20 -46.89 26.16
N GLY A 39 -0.31 -48.06 25.79
CA GLY A 39 -1.73 -48.28 25.48
C GLY A 39 -2.14 -49.65 26.02
N ARG A 40 -3.06 -49.67 26.99
CA ARG A 40 -3.53 -50.91 27.63
C ARG A 40 -4.59 -51.54 26.73
N ILE A 41 -4.28 -52.69 26.15
CA ILE A 41 -5.18 -53.46 25.27
C ILE A 41 -6.25 -54.13 26.14
N LEU A 42 -7.53 -53.78 25.94
CA LEU A 42 -8.66 -54.59 26.42
C LEU A 42 -8.89 -55.73 25.40
N ARG A 43 -8.70 -56.97 25.85
CA ARG A 43 -8.86 -58.19 25.03
C ARG A 43 -10.32 -58.39 24.63
N GLY A 44 -10.57 -58.55 23.33
CA GLY A 44 -11.83 -59.08 22.81
C GLY A 44 -12.02 -58.91 21.30
N VAL A 45 -11.57 -57.78 20.74
CA VAL A 45 -11.55 -57.52 19.29
C VAL A 45 -10.25 -56.77 19.04
N GLY A 46 -9.45 -57.16 18.04
CA GLY A 46 -8.14 -56.57 17.75
C GLY A 46 -8.22 -55.12 17.25
N VAL A 47 -8.62 -54.19 18.13
CA VAL A 47 -8.74 -52.76 17.86
C VAL A 47 -7.80 -52.02 18.81
N THR A 48 -6.82 -51.34 18.25
CA THR A 48 -5.97 -50.39 18.97
C THR A 48 -6.77 -49.12 19.23
N VAL A 49 -6.98 -48.78 20.50
CA VAL A 49 -7.63 -47.53 20.91
C VAL A 49 -6.54 -46.49 21.17
N GLU A 50 -6.48 -45.48 20.31
CA GLU A 50 -5.61 -44.32 20.46
C GLU A 50 -6.45 -43.13 20.90
N LYS A 51 -5.94 -42.34 21.86
CA LYS A 51 -6.64 -41.17 22.38
C LYS A 51 -6.34 -40.00 21.45
N LEU A 52 -7.29 -39.62 20.62
CA LEU A 52 -7.18 -38.48 19.71
C LEU A 52 -7.28 -37.17 20.50
N SER A 53 -6.61 -36.11 20.03
CA SER A 53 -6.85 -34.77 20.53
C SER A 53 -8.20 -34.24 20.02
N GLU A 54 -8.81 -33.28 20.73
CA GLU A 54 -10.11 -32.70 20.38
C GLU A 54 -10.14 -32.15 18.93
N HIS A 55 -8.99 -31.71 18.41
CA HIS A 55 -8.85 -31.23 17.04
C HIS A 55 -8.79 -32.38 15.99
N GLU A 56 -8.22 -33.52 16.36
CA GLU A 56 -8.13 -34.71 15.50
C GLU A 56 -9.46 -35.48 15.45
N GLU A 57 -10.22 -35.51 16.56
CA GLU A 57 -11.57 -36.09 16.60
C GLU A 57 -12.51 -35.34 15.65
N ASP A 58 -12.49 -34.00 15.67
CA ASP A 58 -13.29 -33.18 14.76
C ASP A 58 -12.95 -33.50 13.29
N HIS A 59 -11.66 -33.58 12.96
CA HIS A 59 -11.20 -33.88 11.60
C HIS A 59 -11.66 -35.25 11.11
N PHE A 60 -11.59 -36.27 11.98
CA PHE A 60 -12.01 -37.64 11.66
C PHE A 60 -13.52 -37.76 11.47
N VAL A 61 -14.31 -37.10 12.32
CA VAL A 61 -15.78 -37.08 12.22
C VAL A 61 -16.21 -36.44 10.91
N TRP A 62 -15.60 -35.32 10.51
CA TRP A 62 -15.94 -34.65 9.27
C TRP A 62 -15.52 -35.44 8.04
N ASP A 63 -14.32 -36.03 7.98
CA ASP A 63 -13.89 -36.86 6.85
C ASP A 63 -14.76 -38.14 6.72
N SER A 64 -15.26 -38.70 7.83
CA SER A 64 -16.17 -39.84 7.80
C SER A 64 -17.56 -39.46 7.27
N ILE A 65 -18.08 -38.28 7.63
CA ILE A 65 -19.36 -37.77 7.12
C ILE A 65 -19.27 -37.44 5.63
N GLU A 66 -18.18 -36.80 5.18
CA GLU A 66 -17.94 -36.44 3.78
C GLU A 66 -17.88 -37.70 2.88
N ASN A 67 -17.16 -38.74 3.33
CA ASN A 67 -17.05 -40.00 2.59
C ASN A 67 -18.33 -40.85 2.60
N THR A 68 -19.13 -40.78 3.67
CA THR A 68 -20.35 -41.59 3.80
C THR A 68 -21.51 -41.01 2.99
N PHE A 69 -21.62 -39.69 2.91
CA PHE A 69 -22.74 -39.03 2.25
C PHE A 69 -22.39 -38.44 0.87
N GLY A 70 -21.12 -38.50 0.45
CA GLY A 70 -20.66 -37.90 -0.80
C GLY A 70 -20.84 -36.37 -0.83
N ILE A 71 -20.99 -35.76 0.34
CA ILE A 71 -21.18 -34.32 0.49
C ILE A 71 -19.80 -33.71 0.69
N GLN A 72 -19.25 -33.05 -0.33
CA GLN A 72 -18.15 -32.11 -0.11
C GLN A 72 -18.66 -30.99 0.79
N SER A 73 -18.08 -30.80 1.98
CA SER A 73 -18.55 -29.73 2.84
C SER A 73 -18.40 -28.36 2.14
N PRO A 74 -19.45 -27.53 2.12
CA PRO A 74 -19.40 -26.22 1.43
C PRO A 74 -18.31 -25.30 2.00
N ARG A 75 -17.89 -25.54 3.26
CA ARG A 75 -16.78 -24.82 3.91
C ARG A 75 -15.42 -25.14 3.27
N ARG A 76 -15.14 -26.39 2.91
CA ARG A 76 -13.89 -26.77 2.22
C ARG A 76 -13.86 -26.17 0.82
N SER A 77 -14.95 -26.28 0.06
CA SER A 77 -15.02 -25.77 -1.32
C SER A 77 -14.93 -24.24 -1.39
N PHE A 78 -15.54 -23.51 -0.44
CA PHE A 78 -15.45 -22.04 -0.41
C PHE A 78 -14.06 -21.53 -0.01
N ASN A 79 -13.42 -22.15 0.98
CA ASN A 79 -12.05 -21.78 1.38
C ASN A 79 -11.03 -22.14 0.29
N VAL A 80 -11.21 -23.26 -0.41
CA VAL A 80 -10.36 -23.64 -1.55
C VAL A 80 -10.53 -22.66 -2.71
N LEU A 81 -11.76 -22.30 -3.08
CA LEU A 81 -12.04 -21.30 -4.14
C LEU A 81 -11.46 -19.92 -3.79
N LEU A 82 -11.62 -19.47 -2.54
CA LEU A 82 -11.01 -18.22 -2.06
C LEU A 82 -9.48 -18.31 -2.07
N CYS A 83 -8.89 -19.45 -1.73
CA CYS A 83 -7.46 -19.69 -1.80
C CYS A 83 -6.91 -19.71 -3.23
N GLU A 84 -7.71 -20.16 -4.21
CA GLU A 84 -7.33 -20.15 -5.63
C GLU A 84 -7.43 -18.73 -6.22
N VAL A 85 -8.54 -18.03 -5.96
CA VAL A 85 -8.78 -16.66 -6.44
C VAL A 85 -7.88 -15.63 -5.73
N GLY A 86 -7.64 -15.79 -4.43
CA GLY A 86 -6.77 -14.91 -3.63
C GLY A 86 -5.34 -15.43 -3.43
N GLY A 87 -4.98 -16.54 -4.09
CA GLY A 87 -3.64 -17.13 -4.07
C GLY A 87 -2.61 -16.31 -4.85
N GLU A 88 -1.61 -16.97 -5.43
CA GLU A 88 -0.60 -16.27 -6.25
C GLU A 88 -1.22 -15.54 -7.45
N TYR A 89 -2.27 -16.11 -8.04
CA TYR A 89 -3.05 -15.49 -9.12
C TYR A 89 -3.79 -14.22 -8.67
N GLY A 90 -4.27 -14.16 -7.43
CA GLY A 90 -4.90 -12.97 -6.87
C GLY A 90 -3.92 -11.81 -6.73
N ILE A 91 -2.69 -12.09 -6.28
CA ILE A 91 -1.62 -11.09 -6.18
C ILE A 91 -1.27 -10.53 -7.57
N GLN A 92 -1.25 -11.39 -8.60
CA GLN A 92 -1.03 -10.98 -10.00
C GLN A 92 -2.23 -10.22 -10.60
N GLY A 93 -3.43 -10.33 -10.01
CA GLY A 93 -4.61 -9.59 -10.43
C GLY A 93 -4.51 -8.08 -10.19
N VAL A 94 -3.75 -7.64 -9.18
CA VAL A 94 -3.57 -6.22 -8.83
C VAL A 94 -3.01 -5.39 -10.00
N PRO A 95 -1.84 -5.71 -10.59
CA PRO A 95 -1.31 -4.96 -11.74
C PRO A 95 -2.24 -5.02 -12.96
N PHE A 96 -2.96 -6.13 -13.17
CA PHE A 96 -3.94 -6.24 -14.25
C PHE A 96 -5.08 -5.24 -14.06
N LEU A 97 -5.70 -5.19 -12.88
CA LEU A 97 -6.80 -4.26 -12.60
C LEU A 97 -6.36 -2.79 -12.71
N ILE A 98 -5.16 -2.46 -12.25
CA ILE A 98 -4.58 -1.11 -12.41
C ILE A 98 -4.42 -0.77 -13.89
N SER A 99 -3.93 -1.72 -14.70
CA SER A 99 -3.75 -1.55 -16.14
C SER A 99 -5.08 -1.38 -16.88
N VAL A 100 -6.12 -2.11 -16.48
CA VAL A 100 -7.47 -1.95 -17.02
C VAL A 100 -8.00 -0.53 -16.77
N HIS A 101 -7.90 -0.04 -15.53
CA HIS A 101 -8.34 1.33 -15.21
C HIS A 101 -7.51 2.40 -15.94
N LEU A 102 -6.20 2.17 -16.11
CA LEU A 102 -5.32 3.04 -16.87
C LEU A 102 -5.80 3.22 -18.32
N VAL A 103 -6.16 2.14 -19.00
CA VAL A 103 -6.61 2.17 -20.39
C VAL A 103 -8.03 2.72 -20.52
N LEU A 104 -8.94 2.33 -19.61
CA LEU A 104 -10.34 2.76 -19.67
C LEU A 104 -10.55 4.22 -19.23
N SER A 105 -9.62 4.80 -18.48
CA SER A 105 -9.69 6.18 -17.99
C SER A 105 -8.51 7.03 -18.46
N PRO A 106 -8.45 7.38 -19.76
CA PRO A 106 -7.34 8.13 -20.33
C PRO A 106 -7.26 9.57 -19.83
N TYR A 107 -8.40 10.17 -19.47
CA TYR A 107 -8.48 11.57 -19.03
C TYR A 107 -7.94 11.79 -17.61
N THR A 108 -7.24 12.91 -17.45
CA THR A 108 -6.59 13.34 -16.20
C THR A 108 -7.51 14.22 -15.36
N LYS A 109 -7.43 14.05 -14.04
CA LYS A 109 -8.07 14.92 -13.07
C LYS A 109 -7.30 16.24 -12.93
N VAL A 110 -7.94 17.29 -12.44
CA VAL A 110 -7.30 18.61 -12.25
C VAL A 110 -6.16 18.53 -11.23
N GLU A 111 -6.28 17.67 -10.22
CA GLU A 111 -5.27 17.47 -9.18
C GLU A 111 -4.00 16.77 -9.69
N GLU A 112 -4.09 16.11 -10.85
CA GLU A 112 -2.95 15.48 -11.52
C GLU A 112 -2.17 16.46 -12.41
N SER A 113 -2.77 17.62 -12.75
CA SER A 113 -2.31 18.52 -13.80
C SER A 113 -0.84 18.92 -13.61
N PHE A 114 -0.47 19.35 -12.41
CA PHE A 114 0.90 19.80 -12.15
C PHE A 114 1.91 18.68 -12.40
N ASN A 115 1.71 17.48 -11.83
CA ASN A 115 2.70 16.42 -11.97
C ASN A 115 2.77 15.89 -13.39
N ILE A 116 1.62 15.76 -14.08
CA ILE A 116 1.62 15.26 -15.47
C ILE A 116 2.26 16.27 -16.42
N GLN A 117 2.01 17.57 -16.22
CA GLN A 117 2.64 18.64 -17.02
C GLN A 117 4.13 18.78 -16.67
N ALA A 118 4.50 18.74 -15.39
CA ALA A 118 5.91 18.76 -14.99
C ALA A 118 6.71 17.60 -15.62
N VAL A 119 6.14 16.38 -15.65
CA VAL A 119 6.78 15.25 -16.35
C VAL A 119 6.86 15.51 -17.85
N HIS A 120 5.79 16.01 -18.47
CA HIS A 120 5.78 16.36 -19.89
C HIS A 120 6.89 17.36 -20.22
N ASP A 121 7.01 18.44 -19.45
CA ASP A 121 7.97 19.52 -19.69
C ASP A 121 9.40 19.03 -19.53
N ILE A 122 9.68 18.22 -18.50
CA ILE A 122 10.99 17.59 -18.31
C ILE A 122 11.33 16.63 -19.47
N LEU A 123 10.36 15.86 -19.96
CA LEU A 123 10.57 14.92 -21.07
C LEU A 123 10.75 15.63 -22.41
N ARG A 124 10.02 16.73 -22.64
CA ARG A 124 9.98 17.45 -23.91
C ARG A 124 11.13 18.45 -24.05
N TYR A 125 11.36 19.27 -23.03
CA TYR A 125 12.33 20.36 -23.06
C TYR A 125 13.63 20.01 -22.33
N GLY A 126 13.60 19.01 -21.45
CA GLY A 126 14.77 18.62 -20.66
C GLY A 126 15.02 19.56 -19.48
N ILE A 127 16.12 19.30 -18.76
CA ILE A 127 16.57 20.13 -17.65
C ILE A 127 17.53 21.18 -18.23
N PRO A 128 17.19 22.48 -18.15
CA PRO A 128 17.97 23.54 -18.78
C PRO A 128 19.33 23.69 -18.10
N SER A 129 20.38 23.90 -18.89
CA SER A 129 21.77 24.09 -18.41
C SER A 129 22.31 25.50 -18.64
N LYS A 130 21.69 26.26 -19.55
CA LYS A 130 22.05 27.64 -19.90
C LYS A 130 20.81 28.50 -19.80
N ASN A 131 20.96 29.77 -19.40
CA ASN A 131 19.84 30.71 -19.29
C ASN A 131 18.62 30.13 -18.54
N ILE A 132 18.87 29.39 -17.46
CA ILE A 132 17.88 28.61 -16.71
C ILE A 132 16.58 29.39 -16.43
N PRO A 133 16.61 30.65 -15.92
CA PRO A 133 15.38 31.36 -15.59
C PRO A 133 14.52 31.66 -16.83
N LYS A 134 15.15 31.90 -17.98
CA LYS A 134 14.46 32.20 -19.23
C LYS A 134 13.85 30.93 -19.82
N GLU A 135 14.65 29.86 -19.94
CA GLU A 135 14.18 28.58 -20.49
C GLU A 135 13.04 27.97 -19.68
N LEU A 136 13.11 28.06 -18.34
CA LEU A 136 12.03 27.59 -17.47
C LEU A 136 10.76 28.43 -17.62
N ARG A 137 10.85 29.76 -17.63
CA ARG A 137 9.66 30.63 -17.74
C ARG A 137 8.97 30.54 -19.11
N GLU A 138 9.73 30.29 -20.17
CA GLU A 138 9.19 30.20 -21.52
C GLU A 138 8.57 28.83 -21.83
N ASN A 139 9.16 27.74 -21.30
CA ASN A 139 8.77 26.39 -21.70
C ASN A 139 8.00 25.59 -20.64
N TYR A 140 8.11 25.94 -19.35
CA TYR A 140 7.45 25.18 -18.29
C TYR A 140 6.12 25.82 -17.87
N ASP A 141 5.06 25.01 -17.84
CA ASP A 141 3.68 25.45 -17.65
C ASP A 141 3.40 26.05 -16.27
N HIS A 142 4.12 25.63 -15.23
CA HIS A 142 3.87 26.04 -13.84
C HIS A 142 4.16 27.53 -13.56
N PHE A 143 4.87 28.23 -14.45
CA PHE A 143 5.04 29.68 -14.39
C PHE A 143 3.83 30.44 -14.96
N THR A 144 3.12 29.84 -15.91
CA THR A 144 1.91 30.43 -16.52
C THR A 144 0.67 30.12 -15.69
N PHE A 145 0.56 28.89 -15.16
CA PHE A 145 -0.53 28.45 -14.30
C PHE A 145 -0.03 28.01 -12.92
N PRO A 146 0.45 28.94 -12.09
CA PRO A 146 0.86 28.62 -10.73
C PRO A 146 -0.37 28.20 -9.91
N GLY A 147 -0.27 27.08 -9.20
CA GLY A 147 -1.26 26.70 -8.20
C GLY A 147 -1.21 27.63 -6.98
N ALA A 148 -2.22 27.53 -6.09
CA ALA A 148 -2.26 28.30 -4.83
C ALA A 148 -1.03 28.06 -3.93
N VAL A 149 -0.42 26.88 -4.05
CA VAL A 149 0.77 26.47 -3.29
C VAL A 149 1.72 25.74 -4.26
N PRO A 150 3.05 25.96 -4.14
CA PRO A 150 4.03 25.21 -4.90
C PRO A 150 3.94 23.72 -4.57
N ARG A 151 4.19 22.88 -5.58
CA ARG A 151 4.18 21.42 -5.50
C ARG A 151 5.58 20.91 -5.80
N THR A 152 5.94 19.76 -5.23
CA THR A 152 7.29 19.21 -5.41
C THR A 152 7.50 18.59 -6.80
N PHE A 153 8.65 18.86 -7.41
CA PHE A 153 9.11 18.29 -8.67
C PHE A 153 9.82 16.93 -8.49
N VAL A 154 10.13 16.51 -7.26
CA VAL A 154 10.90 15.27 -6.99
C VAL A 154 10.23 14.05 -7.65
N GLY A 155 8.92 13.88 -7.46
CA GLY A 155 8.17 12.78 -8.07
C GLY A 155 8.15 12.83 -9.60
N ALA A 156 7.93 14.01 -10.17
CA ALA A 156 7.92 14.23 -11.61
C ALA A 156 9.30 13.95 -12.24
N LEU A 157 10.38 14.37 -11.58
CA LEU A 157 11.75 14.16 -12.04
C LEU A 157 12.12 12.67 -12.08
N LEU A 158 11.80 11.93 -11.02
CA LEU A 158 12.02 10.48 -10.98
C LEU A 158 11.25 9.76 -12.08
N LEU A 159 9.97 10.12 -12.27
CA LEU A 159 9.10 9.48 -13.24
C LEU A 159 9.53 9.79 -14.68
N ALA A 160 9.91 11.04 -14.97
CA ALA A 160 10.50 11.44 -16.25
C ALA A 160 11.83 10.71 -16.51
N GLY A 161 12.69 10.58 -15.49
CA GLY A 161 13.96 9.86 -15.58
C GLY A 161 13.80 8.41 -16.01
N VAL A 162 12.81 7.70 -15.46
CA VAL A 162 12.49 6.31 -15.84
C VAL A 162 11.80 6.24 -17.21
N ALA A 163 10.92 7.19 -17.53
CA ALA A 163 10.19 7.20 -18.80
C ALA A 163 11.08 7.53 -20.02
N ARG A 164 12.10 8.37 -19.85
CA ARG A 164 12.97 8.87 -20.93
C ARG A 164 13.65 7.77 -21.77
N PRO A 165 14.35 6.77 -21.20
CA PRO A 165 14.93 5.69 -22.00
C PRO A 165 13.87 4.86 -22.73
N LEU A 166 12.67 4.70 -22.16
CA LEU A 166 11.58 3.93 -22.77
C LEU A 166 10.98 4.66 -23.99
N ILE A 167 10.84 5.99 -23.91
CA ILE A 167 10.40 6.82 -25.05
C ILE A 167 11.46 6.80 -26.16
N TRP A 168 12.74 6.82 -25.81
CA TRP A 168 13.83 6.74 -26.78
C TRP A 168 13.81 5.42 -27.57
N ILE A 169 13.50 4.29 -26.90
CA ILE A 169 13.35 2.98 -27.55
C ILE A 169 12.13 2.95 -28.48
N ASN A 170 11.01 3.56 -28.07
CA ASN A 170 9.78 3.55 -28.86
C ASN A 170 9.08 4.92 -28.81
N ALA A 171 9.42 5.76 -29.80
CA ALA A 171 8.86 7.10 -29.94
C ALA A 171 7.35 7.14 -30.24
N LYS A 172 6.72 6.00 -30.57
CA LYS A 172 5.27 5.92 -30.80
C LYS A 172 4.47 5.73 -29.50
N LEU A 173 5.13 5.52 -28.36
CA LEU A 173 4.46 5.40 -27.07
C LEU A 173 3.82 6.73 -26.69
N GLN A 174 2.54 6.67 -26.30
CA GLN A 174 1.86 7.82 -25.74
C GLN A 174 2.48 8.16 -24.37
N SER A 175 3.18 9.29 -24.27
CA SER A 175 3.94 9.67 -23.07
C SER A 175 3.10 9.69 -21.81
N GLN A 176 1.87 10.20 -21.88
CA GLN A 176 0.93 10.23 -20.75
C GLN A 176 0.57 8.82 -20.26
N LEU A 177 0.29 7.88 -21.17
CA LEU A 177 -0.05 6.50 -20.82
C LEU A 177 1.16 5.77 -20.22
N LEU A 178 2.34 5.99 -20.79
CA LEU A 178 3.60 5.41 -20.33
C LEU A 178 3.94 5.85 -18.90
N VAL A 179 3.95 7.17 -18.66
CA VAL A 179 4.27 7.78 -17.37
C VAL A 179 3.32 7.28 -16.28
N ARG A 180 2.01 7.26 -16.58
CA ARG A 180 0.97 6.71 -15.69
C ARG A 180 1.13 5.20 -15.47
N GLY A 181 1.52 4.46 -16.51
CA GLY A 181 1.82 3.03 -16.44
C GLY A 181 3.01 2.70 -15.54
N ILE A 182 4.08 3.50 -15.60
CA ILE A 182 5.26 3.36 -14.74
C ILE A 182 4.87 3.59 -13.27
N LEU A 183 4.13 4.66 -12.97
CA LEU A 183 3.65 4.94 -11.62
C LEU A 183 2.69 3.84 -11.12
N GLY A 184 1.79 3.38 -11.99
CA GLY A 184 0.88 2.27 -11.71
C GLY A 184 1.63 0.96 -11.40
N ALA A 185 2.69 0.65 -12.14
CA ALA A 185 3.53 -0.51 -11.90
C ALA A 185 4.28 -0.41 -10.57
N PHE A 186 4.84 0.77 -10.25
CA PHE A 186 5.47 1.04 -8.95
C PHE A 186 4.50 0.78 -7.79
N ASN A 187 3.28 1.31 -7.88
CA ASN A 187 2.26 1.14 -6.86
C ASN A 187 1.71 -0.29 -6.80
N ALA A 188 1.59 -0.99 -7.93
CA ALA A 188 1.26 -2.41 -7.96
C ALA A 188 2.31 -3.25 -7.23
N VAL A 189 3.60 -2.97 -7.46
CA VAL A 189 4.70 -3.64 -6.78
C VAL A 189 4.64 -3.39 -5.27
N ALA A 190 4.38 -2.15 -4.83
CA ALA A 190 4.19 -1.84 -3.41
C ALA A 190 3.04 -2.65 -2.78
N LEU A 191 1.88 -2.73 -3.44
CA LEU A 191 0.73 -3.52 -2.99
C LEU A 191 1.05 -5.02 -2.94
N MET A 192 1.77 -5.56 -3.91
CA MET A 192 2.17 -6.96 -3.91
C MET A 192 3.16 -7.29 -2.79
N PHE A 193 4.10 -6.37 -2.48
CA PHE A 193 4.99 -6.54 -1.33
C PHE A 193 4.21 -6.54 -0.02
N TYR A 194 3.29 -5.59 0.16
CA TYR A 194 2.44 -5.54 1.35
C TYR A 194 1.55 -6.79 1.47
N ALA A 195 0.96 -7.26 0.37
CA ALA A 195 0.18 -8.51 0.37
C ALA A 195 0.99 -9.72 0.84
N ARG A 196 2.24 -9.83 0.37
CA ARG A 196 3.17 -10.88 0.81
C ARG A 196 3.54 -10.71 2.28
N ALA A 197 3.73 -9.48 2.75
CA ALA A 197 4.00 -9.20 4.15
C ALA A 197 2.82 -9.62 5.06
N VAL A 198 1.60 -9.23 4.70
CA VAL A 198 0.38 -9.65 5.41
C VAL A 198 0.25 -11.17 5.44
N ARG A 199 0.48 -11.85 4.30
CA ARG A 199 0.44 -13.31 4.23
C ARG A 199 1.47 -13.98 5.14
N ARG A 200 2.68 -13.42 5.24
CA ARG A 200 3.74 -13.95 6.11
C ARG A 200 3.45 -13.70 7.59
N ALA A 201 2.93 -12.52 7.94
CA ALA A 201 2.69 -12.14 9.33
C ALA A 201 1.41 -12.74 9.92
N PHE A 202 0.34 -12.84 9.12
CA PHE A 202 -1.01 -13.20 9.58
C PHE A 202 -1.57 -14.47 8.91
N GLY A 203 -0.76 -15.15 8.10
CA GLY A 203 -1.12 -16.40 7.42
C GLY A 203 -1.80 -16.22 6.06
N LYS A 204 -2.00 -17.36 5.37
CA LYS A 204 -2.54 -17.40 3.99
C LYS A 204 -3.92 -16.75 3.87
N GLU A 205 -4.82 -17.04 4.80
CA GLU A 205 -6.19 -16.53 4.81
C GLU A 205 -6.23 -15.00 4.89
N ALA A 206 -5.42 -14.39 5.76
CA ALA A 206 -5.35 -12.93 5.88
C ALA A 206 -4.82 -12.28 4.59
N GLY A 207 -3.83 -12.89 3.94
CA GLY A 207 -3.31 -12.42 2.65
C GLY A 207 -4.35 -12.49 1.52
N VAL A 208 -5.12 -13.58 1.46
CA VAL A 208 -6.24 -13.76 0.52
C VAL A 208 -7.28 -12.65 0.72
N TRP A 209 -7.73 -12.43 1.96
CA TRP A 209 -8.71 -11.40 2.28
C TRP A 209 -8.19 -9.99 1.97
N TYR A 210 -6.92 -9.70 2.25
CA TYR A 210 -6.31 -8.42 1.88
C TYR A 210 -6.39 -8.17 0.37
N ILE A 211 -5.97 -9.14 -0.45
CA ILE A 211 -6.01 -9.02 -1.91
C ILE A 211 -7.44 -8.87 -2.42
N LEU A 212 -8.39 -9.66 -1.90
CA LEU A 212 -9.78 -9.58 -2.31
C LEU A 212 -10.38 -8.22 -1.98
N LEU A 213 -10.18 -7.72 -0.76
CA LEU A 213 -10.63 -6.39 -0.35
C LEU A 213 -9.96 -5.30 -1.19
N GLN A 214 -8.68 -5.46 -1.53
CA GLN A 214 -7.96 -4.49 -2.33
C GLN A 214 -8.44 -4.49 -3.80
N ALA A 215 -8.71 -5.66 -4.37
CA ALA A 215 -9.19 -5.83 -5.74
C ALA A 215 -10.66 -5.39 -5.91
N SER A 216 -11.49 -5.57 -4.88
CA SER A 216 -12.90 -5.13 -4.89
C SER A 216 -13.07 -3.63 -4.63
N GLN A 217 -12.04 -2.96 -4.09
CA GLN A 217 -12.09 -1.53 -3.80
C GLN A 217 -11.64 -0.70 -5.00
N PHE A 218 -12.53 0.20 -5.44
CA PHE A 218 -12.25 1.11 -6.55
C PHE A 218 -11.07 2.05 -6.28
N HIS A 219 -11.02 2.67 -5.11
CA HIS A 219 -10.16 3.84 -4.85
C HIS A 219 -8.68 3.60 -5.16
N VAL A 220 -8.04 2.68 -4.45
CA VAL A 220 -6.59 2.49 -4.56
C VAL A 220 -6.20 2.00 -5.96
N ILE A 221 -6.92 1.01 -6.50
CA ILE A 221 -6.63 0.43 -7.82
C ILE A 221 -6.78 1.47 -8.93
N TYR A 222 -7.84 2.30 -8.88
CA TYR A 222 -8.08 3.36 -9.85
C TYR A 222 -7.03 4.48 -9.76
N TYR A 223 -6.68 4.92 -8.55
CA TYR A 223 -5.75 6.02 -8.36
C TYR A 223 -4.27 5.60 -8.50
N ALA A 224 -3.92 4.32 -8.40
CA ALA A 224 -2.54 3.84 -8.42
C ALA A 224 -1.72 4.30 -9.64
N SER A 225 -2.35 4.48 -10.82
CA SER A 225 -1.69 4.96 -12.04
C SER A 225 -1.81 6.46 -12.28
N ARG A 226 -2.53 7.19 -11.42
CA ARG A 226 -2.78 8.63 -11.55
C ARG A 226 -1.69 9.42 -10.84
N THR A 227 -1.21 10.49 -11.46
CA THR A 227 -0.06 11.27 -11.00
C THR A 227 -0.43 12.24 -9.86
N LEU A 228 -1.12 11.73 -8.85
CA LEU A 228 -1.45 12.46 -7.63
C LEU A 228 -0.26 12.41 -6.66
N PRO A 229 0.01 13.47 -5.88
CA PRO A 229 1.16 13.50 -4.96
C PRO A 229 1.20 12.32 -3.97
N ASN A 230 0.05 11.90 -3.45
CA ASN A 230 -0.05 10.75 -2.56
C ASN A 230 0.32 9.42 -3.24
N MET A 231 0.10 9.29 -4.55
CA MET A 231 0.45 8.10 -5.33
C MET A 231 1.96 8.00 -5.60
N PHE A 232 2.70 9.11 -5.57
CA PHE A 232 4.17 9.10 -5.57
C PHE A 232 4.72 8.64 -4.22
N ALA A 233 4.12 9.10 -3.12
CA ALA A 233 4.51 8.71 -1.76
C ALA A 233 4.02 7.30 -1.37
N PHE A 234 3.12 6.70 -2.15
CA PHE A 234 2.39 5.49 -1.81
C PHE A 234 3.31 4.30 -1.51
N GLY A 235 4.30 4.03 -2.36
CA GLY A 235 5.27 2.96 -2.08
C GLY A 235 6.08 3.17 -0.80
N ILE A 236 6.40 4.43 -0.45
CA ILE A 236 7.10 4.79 0.79
C ILE A 236 6.17 4.56 1.99
N MET A 237 4.89 4.93 1.87
CA MET A 237 3.89 4.72 2.91
C MET A 237 3.66 3.23 3.19
N PHE A 238 3.58 2.35 2.19
CA PHE A 238 3.47 0.91 2.45
C PHE A 238 4.74 0.32 3.07
N ARG A 239 5.91 0.84 2.70
CA ARG A 239 7.18 0.50 3.36
C ARG A 239 7.28 1.02 4.81
N SER A 240 6.30 1.77 5.31
CA SER A 240 6.22 2.12 6.74
C SER A 240 6.05 0.89 7.64
N GLU A 241 5.69 -0.28 7.10
CA GLU A 241 5.79 -1.57 7.80
C GLU A 241 7.20 -1.84 8.38
N ILE A 242 8.25 -1.46 7.64
CA ILE A 242 9.64 -1.54 8.09
C ILE A 242 9.88 -0.47 9.15
N ALA A 243 9.24 0.69 9.04
CA ALA A 243 9.32 1.73 10.08
C ALA A 243 8.64 1.27 11.38
N LEU A 244 7.54 0.51 11.30
CA LEU A 244 6.88 -0.06 12.48
C LEU A 244 7.73 -1.17 13.10
N LEU A 245 8.27 -2.10 12.29
CA LEU A 245 9.20 -3.13 12.77
C LEU A 245 10.47 -2.52 13.36
N LEU A 246 11.07 -1.55 12.67
CA LEU A 246 12.19 -0.77 13.16
C LEU A 246 11.81 -0.07 14.47
N GLY A 247 10.63 0.53 14.54
CA GLY A 247 10.11 1.20 15.72
C GLY A 247 9.95 0.27 16.91
N THR A 248 9.34 -0.91 16.72
CA THR A 248 9.13 -1.89 17.80
C THR A 248 10.45 -2.50 18.27
N ILE A 249 11.36 -2.84 17.36
CA ILE A 249 12.73 -3.29 17.70
C ILE A 249 13.46 -2.19 18.47
N THR A 250 13.37 -0.95 18.00
CA THR A 250 14.02 0.21 18.64
C THR A 250 13.47 0.46 20.04
N VAL A 251 12.14 0.36 20.24
CA VAL A 251 11.50 0.49 21.56
C VAL A 251 11.89 -0.66 22.47
N TYR A 252 11.90 -1.91 22.00
CA TYR A 252 12.30 -3.08 22.77
C TYR A 252 13.74 -2.95 23.30
N HIS A 253 14.68 -2.60 22.41
CA HIS A 253 16.07 -2.40 22.80
C HIS A 253 16.28 -1.13 23.63
N TRP A 254 15.46 -0.08 23.46
CA TRP A 254 15.47 1.08 24.35
C TRP A 254 15.03 0.72 25.77
N LEU A 255 13.95 -0.07 25.91
CA LEU A 255 13.46 -0.55 27.21
C LEU A 255 14.46 -1.46 27.93
N GLN A 256 15.28 -2.21 27.19
CA GLN A 256 16.37 -3.01 27.76
C GLN A 256 17.64 -2.20 28.10
N GLY A 257 17.65 -0.88 27.83
CA GLY A 257 18.82 -0.03 28.05
C GLY A 257 19.95 -0.23 27.04
N ASN A 258 19.72 -1.00 25.97
CA ASN A 258 20.72 -1.31 24.94
C ASN A 258 20.87 -0.17 23.92
N ILE A 259 19.87 0.69 23.79
CA ILE A 259 19.81 1.78 22.80
C ILE A 259 19.50 3.09 23.52
N SER A 260 20.22 4.15 23.19
CA SER A 260 19.96 5.49 23.69
C SER A 260 19.17 6.30 22.67
N ILE A 261 18.04 6.90 23.08
CA ILE A 261 17.22 7.80 22.24
C ILE A 261 18.07 8.88 21.58
N ARG A 262 19.02 9.47 22.33
CA ARG A 262 19.84 10.59 21.87
C ARG A 262 20.91 10.19 20.84
N ARG A 263 21.36 8.93 20.85
CA ARG A 263 22.44 8.46 19.97
C ARG A 263 21.95 7.70 18.75
N GLU A 264 20.77 7.08 18.84
CA GLU A 264 20.29 6.18 17.78
C GLU A 264 19.04 6.74 17.10
N ILE A 265 18.00 7.07 17.87
CA ILE A 265 16.71 7.51 17.31
C ILE A 265 16.79 8.93 16.76
N VAL A 266 17.33 9.87 17.55
CA VAL A 266 17.42 11.27 17.14
C VAL A 266 18.30 11.42 15.91
N PRO A 267 19.52 10.83 15.83
CA PRO A 267 20.33 10.92 14.62
C PRO A 267 19.69 10.23 13.41
N ALA A 268 19.00 9.10 13.58
CA ALA A 268 18.27 8.46 12.48
C ALA A 268 17.13 9.37 11.94
N GLY A 269 16.30 9.92 12.82
CA GLY A 269 15.23 10.84 12.43
C GLY A 269 15.75 12.13 11.79
N VAL A 270 16.78 12.74 12.40
CA VAL A 270 17.44 13.95 11.86
C VAL A 270 18.08 13.65 10.52
N SER A 271 18.78 12.52 10.37
CA SER A 271 19.40 12.14 9.09
C SER A 271 18.36 11.94 7.98
N GLY A 272 17.22 11.31 8.28
CA GLY A 272 16.11 11.15 7.33
C GLY A 272 15.52 12.50 6.89
N VAL A 273 15.27 13.42 7.83
CA VAL A 273 14.80 14.77 7.52
C VAL A 273 15.85 15.54 6.71
N LEU A 274 17.12 15.47 7.09
CA LEU A 274 18.21 16.11 6.37
C LEU A 274 18.32 15.60 4.93
N ILE A 275 18.26 14.29 4.71
CA ILE A 275 18.27 13.69 3.36
C ILE A 275 17.06 14.17 2.56
N ALA A 276 15.86 14.15 3.15
CA ALA A 276 14.65 14.61 2.47
C ALA A 276 14.75 16.09 2.07
N LEU A 277 15.26 16.95 2.95
CA LEU A 277 15.49 18.37 2.66
C LEU A 277 16.61 18.60 1.65
N LEU A 278 17.71 17.83 1.71
CA LEU A 278 18.81 17.89 0.75
C LEU A 278 18.38 17.46 -0.66
N VAL A 279 17.34 16.66 -0.78
CA VAL A 279 16.75 16.28 -2.07
C VAL A 279 15.69 17.30 -2.50
N SER A 280 14.68 17.57 -1.67
CA SER A 280 13.54 18.42 -2.05
C SER A 280 13.95 19.88 -2.21
N VAL A 281 14.66 20.48 -1.25
CA VAL A 281 14.92 21.93 -1.27
C VAL A 281 15.72 22.35 -2.52
N PRO A 282 16.83 21.69 -2.91
CA PRO A 282 17.56 22.09 -4.11
C PRO A 282 16.77 21.87 -5.40
N ILE A 283 16.08 20.72 -5.53
CA ILE A 283 15.28 20.40 -6.72
C ILE A 283 14.14 21.40 -6.87
N ASP A 284 13.36 21.59 -5.81
CA ASP A 284 12.19 22.45 -5.84
C ASP A 284 12.57 23.92 -5.97
N SER A 285 13.64 24.36 -5.31
CA SER A 285 14.15 25.73 -5.47
C SER A 285 14.64 25.99 -6.90
N PHE A 286 15.24 24.99 -7.54
CA PHE A 286 15.67 25.07 -8.94
C PHE A 286 14.46 25.21 -9.88
N PHE A 287 13.47 24.32 -9.83
CA PHE A 287 12.34 24.41 -10.77
C PHE A 287 11.43 25.62 -10.53
N TRP A 288 11.27 26.05 -9.27
CA TRP A 288 10.49 27.24 -8.93
C TRP A 288 11.28 28.55 -9.01
N GLN A 289 12.59 28.50 -9.28
CA GLN A 289 13.47 29.66 -9.35
C GLN A 289 13.40 30.55 -8.09
N ARG A 290 13.23 29.93 -6.92
CA ARG A 290 13.11 30.58 -5.61
C ARG A 290 13.85 29.75 -4.57
N PHE A 291 14.92 30.29 -4.00
CA PHE A 291 15.70 29.62 -2.96
C PHE A 291 15.65 30.36 -1.63
N PRO A 292 15.47 29.68 -0.49
CA PRO A 292 15.11 28.26 -0.35
C PRO A 292 13.59 28.06 -0.51
N LEU A 293 13.19 26.98 -1.19
CA LEU A 293 11.80 26.55 -1.29
C LEU A 293 11.64 25.10 -0.80
N TRP A 294 10.74 24.93 0.16
CA TRP A 294 10.23 23.64 0.58
C TRP A 294 8.71 23.61 0.37
N PRO A 295 8.20 22.90 -0.65
CA PRO A 295 6.79 22.90 -1.02
C PRO A 295 5.86 22.46 0.11
N GLU A 296 6.21 21.41 0.85
CA GLU A 296 5.38 20.86 1.93
C GLU A 296 5.27 21.83 3.11
N LEU A 297 6.35 22.53 3.46
CA LEU A 297 6.31 23.57 4.48
C LEU A 297 5.47 24.77 4.02
N SER A 298 5.59 25.15 2.75
CA SER A 298 4.77 26.22 2.17
C SER A 298 3.27 25.85 2.21
N ALA A 299 2.93 24.59 1.92
CA ALA A 299 1.58 24.05 2.03
C ALA A 299 1.07 24.05 3.47
N PHE A 300 1.92 23.69 4.42
CA PHE A 300 1.59 23.72 5.84
C PHE A 300 1.29 25.15 6.32
N PHE A 301 2.16 26.12 5.99
CA PHE A 301 1.91 27.52 6.34
C PHE A 301 0.63 28.06 5.72
N TYR A 302 0.38 27.76 4.44
CA TYR A 302 -0.84 28.21 3.75
C TYR A 302 -2.10 27.62 4.40
N ASN A 303 -2.15 26.31 4.61
CA ASN A 303 -3.36 25.62 5.06
C ASN A 303 -3.60 25.76 6.56
N VAL A 304 -2.57 25.58 7.38
CA VAL A 304 -2.69 25.46 8.84
C VAL A 304 -2.48 26.81 9.51
N VAL A 305 -1.38 27.49 9.21
CA VAL A 305 -1.01 28.73 9.90
C VAL A 305 -1.85 29.91 9.41
N SER A 306 -2.05 30.04 8.10
CA SER A 306 -2.88 31.10 7.52
C SER A 306 -4.38 30.78 7.51
N GLY A 307 -4.79 29.58 7.93
CA GLY A 307 -6.20 29.18 7.99
C GLY A 307 -6.89 29.06 6.63
N LYS A 308 -6.14 29.01 5.52
CA LYS A 308 -6.70 29.00 4.15
C LYS A 308 -7.09 27.61 3.65
N ALA A 309 -7.23 26.64 4.55
CA ALA A 309 -7.68 25.29 4.19
C ALA A 309 -9.09 25.29 3.56
N SER A 310 -9.94 26.26 3.87
CA SER A 310 -11.27 26.41 3.29
C SER A 310 -11.26 26.78 1.80
N ASP A 311 -10.16 27.34 1.29
CA ASP A 311 -10.05 27.76 -0.12
C ASP A 311 -10.10 26.56 -1.09
N TRP A 312 -9.82 25.36 -0.58
CA TRP A 312 -9.95 24.10 -1.32
C TRP A 312 -11.40 23.61 -1.43
N GLY A 313 -12.35 24.35 -0.85
CA GLY A 313 -13.77 24.03 -0.80
C GLY A 313 -14.17 23.40 0.54
N VAL A 314 -15.35 23.78 1.02
CA VAL A 314 -15.95 23.23 2.23
C VAL A 314 -17.36 22.74 1.93
N HIS A 315 -17.74 21.65 2.58
CA HIS A 315 -19.11 21.15 2.58
C HIS A 315 -19.71 21.20 3.99
N PRO A 316 -21.05 21.25 4.13
CA PRO A 316 -21.71 21.13 5.42
C PRO A 316 -21.27 19.89 6.18
N TRP A 317 -21.21 19.94 7.52
CA TRP A 317 -20.68 18.85 8.34
C TRP A 317 -21.33 17.48 8.07
N HIS A 318 -22.62 17.46 7.72
CA HIS A 318 -23.37 16.24 7.45
C HIS A 318 -22.95 15.58 6.13
N PHE A 319 -22.47 16.34 5.13
CA PHE A 319 -21.97 15.80 3.87
C PHE A 319 -20.83 14.81 4.09
N TYR A 320 -19.96 15.07 5.07
CA TYR A 320 -18.86 14.16 5.39
C TYR A 320 -19.36 12.81 5.91
N LEU A 321 -20.43 12.79 6.70
CA LEU A 321 -21.03 11.56 7.23
C LEU A 321 -21.93 10.85 6.21
N THR A 322 -22.75 11.59 5.47
CA THR A 322 -23.76 11.00 4.57
C THR A 322 -23.19 10.66 3.21
N SER A 323 -22.07 11.27 2.81
CA SER A 323 -21.58 11.18 1.44
C SER A 323 -20.08 10.89 1.34
N ALA A 324 -19.21 11.61 2.06
CA ALA A 324 -17.76 11.40 1.92
C ALA A 324 -17.31 10.07 2.53
N ILE A 325 -17.70 9.78 3.78
CA ILE A 325 -17.34 8.53 4.47
C ILE A 325 -17.91 7.29 3.77
N PRO A 326 -19.20 7.23 3.41
CA PRO A 326 -19.73 6.08 2.67
C PRO A 326 -18.99 5.86 1.36
N ARG A 327 -18.65 6.93 0.64
CA ARG A 327 -17.88 6.82 -0.61
C ARG A 327 -16.46 6.30 -0.36
N LEU A 328 -15.79 6.76 0.70
CA LEU A 328 -14.47 6.26 1.07
C LEU A 328 -14.49 4.76 1.45
N LEU A 329 -15.58 4.32 2.08
CA LEU A 329 -15.78 2.94 2.53
C LEU A 329 -16.44 2.03 1.48
N LEU A 330 -16.68 2.52 0.26
CA LEU A 330 -17.25 1.73 -0.85
C LEU A 330 -16.31 0.57 -1.23
N ASN A 331 -16.51 -0.54 -0.54
CA ASN A 331 -15.98 -1.85 -0.88
C ASN A 331 -17.14 -2.84 -0.86
N PRO A 332 -17.56 -3.39 -2.02
CA PRO A 332 -18.68 -4.33 -2.08
C PRO A 332 -18.52 -5.52 -1.12
N LEU A 333 -17.30 -6.04 -0.96
CA LEU A 333 -17.03 -7.15 -0.04
C LEU A 333 -17.14 -6.72 1.42
N ALA A 334 -16.79 -5.49 1.76
CA ALA A 334 -16.96 -4.99 3.12
C ALA A 334 -18.45 -4.95 3.50
N TYR A 335 -19.31 -4.43 2.63
CA TYR A 335 -20.75 -4.32 2.89
C TYR A 335 -21.47 -5.67 2.84
N ILE A 336 -21.18 -6.50 1.84
CA ILE A 336 -21.91 -7.75 1.59
C ILE A 336 -21.42 -8.89 2.49
N VAL A 337 -20.14 -8.88 2.86
CA VAL A 337 -19.52 -10.01 3.58
C VAL A 337 -19.00 -9.60 4.95
N ALA A 338 -18.11 -8.61 5.04
CA ALA A 338 -17.41 -8.32 6.29
C ALA A 338 -18.36 -7.79 7.38
N ILE A 339 -19.28 -6.89 7.04
CA ILE A 339 -20.27 -6.34 7.98
C ILE A 339 -21.19 -7.44 8.53
N PRO A 340 -21.89 -8.27 7.71
CA PRO A 340 -22.68 -9.38 8.23
C PRO A 340 -21.88 -10.35 9.10
N MET A 341 -20.65 -10.68 8.69
CA MET A 341 -19.78 -11.57 9.47
C MET A 341 -19.33 -10.98 10.81
N SER A 342 -19.29 -9.65 10.94
CA SER A 342 -18.97 -8.98 12.21
C SER A 342 -20.05 -9.15 13.28
N PHE A 343 -21.30 -9.41 12.90
CA PHE A 343 -22.41 -9.62 13.84
C PHE A 343 -22.49 -11.05 14.39
N VAL A 344 -21.72 -11.98 13.83
CA VAL A 344 -21.64 -13.36 14.35
C VAL A 344 -21.08 -13.32 15.78
N PRO A 345 -21.76 -13.91 16.79
CA PRO A 345 -21.37 -13.79 18.20
C PRO A 345 -19.90 -14.13 18.47
N ALA A 346 -19.38 -15.16 17.80
CA ALA A 346 -17.99 -15.59 17.92
C ALA A 346 -16.96 -14.54 17.47
N ARG A 347 -17.34 -13.60 16.60
CA ARG A 347 -16.44 -12.59 16.01
C ARG A 347 -16.74 -11.16 16.49
N ARG A 348 -17.87 -10.95 17.16
CA ARG A 348 -18.33 -9.63 17.59
C ARG A 348 -17.33 -8.91 18.50
N HIS A 349 -16.74 -9.62 19.47
CA HIS A 349 -15.76 -9.02 20.38
C HIS A 349 -14.48 -8.58 19.65
N ALA A 350 -13.98 -9.41 18.73
CA ALA A 350 -12.84 -9.05 17.90
C ALA A 350 -13.14 -7.85 16.99
N ALA A 351 -14.32 -7.83 16.35
CA ALA A 351 -14.74 -6.70 15.51
C ALA A 351 -14.84 -5.39 16.30
N LEU A 352 -15.43 -5.43 17.51
CA LEU A 352 -15.52 -4.25 18.38
C LEU A 352 -14.15 -3.76 18.83
N SER A 353 -13.22 -4.67 19.15
CA SER A 353 -11.86 -4.29 19.56
C SER A 353 -11.09 -3.49 18.49
N LEU A 354 -11.39 -3.72 17.20
CA LEU A 354 -10.81 -2.97 16.08
C LEU A 354 -11.60 -1.69 15.76
N LEU A 355 -12.92 -1.72 15.91
CA LEU A 355 -13.80 -0.61 15.58
C LEU A 355 -13.75 0.52 16.61
N THR A 356 -13.73 0.19 17.91
CA THR A 356 -13.83 1.18 19.00
C THR A 356 -12.71 2.21 18.98
N PRO A 357 -11.41 1.85 18.83
CA PRO A 357 -10.34 2.85 18.75
C PRO A 357 -10.47 3.77 17.53
N SER A 358 -10.89 3.20 16.39
CA SER A 358 -11.09 3.94 15.14
C SER A 358 -12.21 4.97 15.25
N LEU A 359 -13.35 4.59 15.86
CA LEU A 359 -14.46 5.51 16.11
C LEU A 359 -14.11 6.57 17.16
N ALA A 360 -13.38 6.20 18.22
CA ALA A 360 -12.91 7.13 19.23
C ALA A 360 -11.97 8.18 18.62
N PHE A 361 -11.04 7.77 17.75
CA PHE A 361 -10.16 8.68 17.01
C PHE A 361 -10.94 9.67 16.14
N ILE A 362 -11.93 9.20 15.37
CA ILE A 362 -12.79 10.06 14.55
C ILE A 362 -13.58 11.06 15.42
N ALA A 363 -14.09 10.61 16.56
CA ALA A 363 -14.82 11.47 17.49
C ALA A 363 -13.93 12.58 18.09
N LEU A 364 -12.68 12.26 18.41
CA LEU A 364 -11.71 13.22 18.95
C LEU A 364 -11.31 14.28 17.92
N ILE A 365 -11.04 13.89 16.68
CA ILE A 365 -10.67 14.84 15.60
C ILE A 365 -11.83 15.79 15.26
N LYS A 366 -13.07 15.32 15.36
CA LYS A 366 -14.26 16.10 14.99
C LYS A 366 -14.71 17.08 16.09
N ASN A 367 -14.11 17.07 17.28
CA ASN A 367 -14.57 17.96 18.35
C ASN A 367 -14.23 19.43 18.01
N PRO A 368 -15.22 20.29 17.67
CA PRO A 368 -14.98 21.57 17.00
C PRO A 368 -14.36 22.66 17.89
N HIS A 369 -14.21 22.41 19.19
CA HIS A 369 -13.64 23.38 20.13
C HIS A 369 -12.10 23.45 20.10
N GLY A 370 -11.43 22.57 19.32
CA GLY A 370 -9.98 22.53 19.20
C GLY A 370 -9.38 23.49 18.17
N THR A 371 -10.14 23.91 17.15
CA THR A 371 -9.63 24.85 16.13
C THR A 371 -9.47 26.26 16.68
N ASP A 372 -10.35 26.68 17.59
CA ASP A 372 -10.24 27.99 18.26
C ASP A 372 -9.14 27.98 19.34
N SER A 373 -8.90 26.84 19.98
CA SER A 373 -7.86 26.69 21.01
C SER A 373 -6.43 26.68 20.43
N CYS A 374 -6.21 26.13 19.23
CA CYS A 374 -4.90 26.23 18.58
C CYS A 374 -4.60 27.66 18.09
N GLN A 375 -5.61 28.41 17.65
CA GLN A 375 -5.44 29.82 17.29
C GLN A 375 -5.13 30.71 18.50
N SER A 376 -5.74 30.45 19.67
CA SER A 376 -5.46 31.20 20.90
C SER A 376 -4.11 30.84 21.56
N LEU A 377 -3.64 29.60 21.40
CA LEU A 377 -2.31 29.18 21.85
C LEU A 377 -1.17 29.70 20.95
N LEU A 378 -1.42 29.94 19.66
CA LEU A 378 -0.43 30.48 18.73
C LEU A 378 -0.40 32.02 18.72
N SER A 379 -1.51 32.70 19.03
CA SER A 379 -1.54 34.17 19.20
C SER A 379 -0.98 34.66 20.54
N SER A 380 -0.67 33.74 21.46
CA SER A 380 -0.06 34.02 22.76
C SER A 380 1.43 33.67 22.84
N LEU A 381 2.03 33.22 21.73
CA LEU A 381 3.48 33.11 21.60
C LEU A 381 4.06 34.50 21.19
N PRO A 382 5.06 35.02 21.93
CA PRO A 382 5.58 36.37 21.75
C PRO A 382 6.32 36.59 20.42
#